data_AF-A0A420CDB9-F1
#
_entry.id   AF-A0A420CDB9-F1
#
_cell.length_a   1.000
_cell.length_b   1.000
_cell.length_c   1.000
_cell.angle_alpha   90.00
_cell.angle_beta   90.00
_cell.angle_gamma   90.00
#
_symmetry.space_group_name_H-M   'P 1'
#
loop_
_entity.id
_entity.type
_entity.pdbx_description
1 polymer ?
#
loop_
_entity_poly.entity_id
_entity_poly.type
_entity_poly.pdbx_seq_one_letter_code
_entity_poly.pdbx_strand_id
1 'polypeptide(L)'
;MFNLKWSVLALFIMLPIHAQEIDWDKVNSNTIFNLIARQQTDQSSYGSDIIQIGDYNNAELSLNTRTNIIVRQLGDFNTLYFINSFTDKETKAAITAQGNNNIIDVTGSNSISDGIQINVKGDNKTVFMRNY
;
A
#
# COMPACT_ATOMS: atom_id res chain seq x y z
N MET A 1 21.02 5.36 -49.33
CA MET A 1 19.77 4.74 -48.83
C MET A 1 20.00 4.27 -47.41
N PHE A 2 19.60 5.08 -46.41
CA PHE A 2 19.64 4.65 -45.01
C PHE A 2 18.61 3.53 -44.84
N ASN A 3 19.07 2.31 -44.62
CA ASN A 3 18.21 1.16 -44.46
C ASN A 3 17.37 1.34 -43.19
N LEU A 4 16.06 1.58 -43.36
CA LEU A 4 15.04 1.80 -42.31
C LEU A 4 15.12 0.77 -41.17
N LYS A 5 15.62 -0.44 -41.49
CA LYS A 5 15.86 -1.54 -40.54
C LYS A 5 16.81 -1.18 -39.39
N TRP A 6 17.81 -0.34 -39.63
CA TRP A 6 18.79 0.05 -38.59
C TRP A 6 18.29 1.17 -37.67
N SER A 7 17.38 2.03 -38.16
CA SER A 7 16.76 3.07 -37.33
C SER A 7 15.86 2.50 -36.23
N VAL A 8 15.17 1.38 -36.49
CA VAL A 8 14.33 0.71 -35.48
C VAL A 8 15.20 0.14 -34.34
N LEU A 9 16.36 -0.41 -34.66
CA LEU A 9 17.28 -0.96 -33.66
C LEU A 9 17.86 0.14 -32.75
N ALA A 10 18.18 1.31 -33.31
CA ALA A 10 18.66 2.47 -32.56
C ALA A 10 17.60 3.04 -31.60
N LEU A 11 16.31 2.91 -31.93
CA LEU A 11 15.21 3.40 -31.10
C LEU A 11 15.04 2.58 -29.81
N PHE A 12 15.36 1.28 -29.83
CA PHE A 12 15.30 0.42 -28.65
C PHE A 12 16.41 0.70 -27.62
N ILE A 13 17.55 1.26 -28.04
CA ILE A 13 18.71 1.52 -27.17
C ILE A 13 18.53 2.84 -26.36
N MET A 14 17.64 3.73 -26.84
CA MET A 14 17.40 5.05 -26.25
C MET A 14 16.26 5.07 -25.22
N LEU A 15 15.60 3.93 -24.96
CA LEU A 15 14.60 3.84 -23.90
C LEU A 15 15.34 3.74 -22.55
N PRO A 16 15.23 4.74 -21.66
CA PRO A 16 15.80 4.62 -20.33
C PRO A 16 15.04 3.53 -19.58
N ILE A 17 15.68 2.39 -19.39
CA ILE A 17 15.21 1.35 -18.48
C ILE A 17 15.48 1.90 -17.09
N HIS A 18 14.47 2.49 -16.45
CA HIS A 18 14.53 2.83 -15.03
C HIS A 18 14.53 1.53 -14.22
N ALA A 19 15.69 0.89 -14.09
CA ALA A 19 15.88 -0.17 -13.11
C ALA A 19 15.96 0.48 -11.73
N GLN A 20 15.10 0.05 -10.82
CA GLN A 20 15.23 0.43 -9.42
C GLN A 20 16.51 -0.23 -8.88
N GLU A 21 17.45 0.58 -8.38
CA GLU A 21 18.67 0.08 -7.77
C GLU A 21 18.34 -0.48 -6.38
N ILE A 22 18.08 -1.78 -6.32
CA ILE A 22 18.00 -2.52 -5.06
C ILE A 22 19.42 -3.01 -4.74
N ASP A 23 19.99 -2.44 -3.68
CA ASP A 23 21.27 -2.90 -3.11
C ASP A 23 21.03 -4.23 -2.38
N TRP A 24 21.12 -5.33 -3.13
CA TRP A 24 20.85 -6.69 -2.63
C TRP A 24 21.78 -7.10 -1.50
N ASP A 25 23.00 -6.55 -1.44
CA ASP A 25 23.96 -6.83 -0.36
C ASP A 25 23.51 -6.25 0.99
N LYS A 26 22.62 -5.24 0.96
CA LYS A 26 22.00 -4.67 2.17
C LYS A 26 20.69 -5.34 2.55
N VAL A 27 20.21 -6.32 1.80
CA VAL A 27 18.98 -7.08 2.12
C VAL A 27 19.31 -8.27 3.00
N ASN A 28 18.79 -8.27 4.22
CA ASN A 28 18.88 -9.37 5.16
C ASN A 28 17.60 -9.41 6.03
N SER A 29 17.56 -10.34 7.00
CA SER A 29 16.40 -10.52 7.88
C SER A 29 15.97 -9.25 8.62
N ASN A 30 16.88 -8.32 8.89
CA ASN A 30 16.59 -7.07 9.58
C ASN A 30 16.11 -5.96 8.64
N THR A 31 16.41 -6.03 7.35
CA THR A 31 16.16 -4.95 6.38
C THR A 31 15.09 -5.30 5.36
N ILE A 32 14.69 -6.57 5.24
CA ILE A 32 13.70 -7.03 4.27
C ILE A 32 12.35 -6.29 4.39
N PHE A 33 11.93 -5.95 5.61
CA PHE A 33 10.71 -5.18 5.84
C PHE A 33 10.77 -3.77 5.27
N ASN A 34 11.95 -3.14 5.30
CA ASN A 34 12.12 -1.82 4.69
C ASN A 34 11.93 -1.90 3.18
N LEU A 35 12.30 -3.01 2.53
CA LEU A 35 12.12 -3.20 1.10
C LEU A 35 10.62 -3.29 0.73
N ILE A 36 9.86 -4.09 1.49
CA ILE A 36 8.41 -4.27 1.32
C ILE A 36 7.66 -2.97 1.61
N ALA A 37 8.05 -2.26 2.67
CA ALA A 37 7.46 -0.96 3.00
C ALA A 37 7.75 0.12 1.94
N ARG A 38 8.90 0.03 1.24
CA ARG A 38 9.35 1.00 0.24
C ARG A 38 8.77 0.78 -1.14
N GLN A 39 8.23 -0.41 -1.44
CA GLN A 39 7.40 -0.59 -2.63
C GLN A 39 6.21 0.35 -2.51
N GLN A 40 6.25 1.49 -3.23
CA GLN A 40 5.21 2.50 -3.19
C GLN A 40 3.85 1.81 -3.32
N THR A 41 2.94 2.17 -2.41
CA THR A 41 1.54 1.80 -2.46
C THR A 41 0.92 2.55 -3.63
N ASP A 42 1.25 2.12 -4.83
CA ASP A 42 0.75 2.72 -6.06
C ASP A 42 -0.75 2.42 -6.07
N GLN A 43 -1.57 3.43 -5.76
CA GLN A 43 -3.04 3.36 -5.79
C GLN A 43 -3.57 3.21 -7.23
N SER A 44 -2.69 2.94 -8.19
CA SER A 44 -2.96 2.58 -9.58
C SER A 44 -3.49 1.14 -9.72
N SER A 45 -3.36 0.31 -8.68
CA SER A 45 -3.95 -1.03 -8.66
C SER A 45 -5.48 -0.97 -8.60
N TYR A 46 -6.15 -1.65 -9.53
CA TYR A 46 -7.59 -1.85 -9.50
C TYR A 46 -7.92 -2.97 -8.50
N GLY A 47 -8.39 -2.61 -7.31
CA GLY A 47 -8.85 -3.55 -6.30
C GLY A 47 -8.32 -3.23 -4.90
N SER A 48 -8.78 -4.00 -3.93
CA SER A 48 -8.27 -3.95 -2.55
C SER A 48 -7.26 -5.06 -2.32
N ASP A 49 -6.17 -4.75 -1.62
CA ASP A 49 -5.07 -5.68 -1.34
C ASP A 49 -4.71 -5.64 0.14
N ILE A 50 -4.36 -6.80 0.70
CA ILE A 50 -4.00 -6.95 2.12
C ILE A 50 -2.75 -7.82 2.22
N ILE A 51 -1.70 -7.24 2.77
CA ILE A 51 -0.45 -7.94 3.09
C ILE A 51 -0.25 -7.91 4.60
N GLN A 52 -0.14 -9.08 5.22
CA GLN A 52 0.10 -9.23 6.64
C GLN A 52 1.35 -10.08 6.83
N ILE A 53 2.32 -9.56 7.57
CA ILE A 53 3.56 -10.26 7.89
C ILE A 53 3.80 -10.17 9.39
N GLY A 54 3.88 -11.33 10.03
CA GLY A 54 3.89 -11.49 11.49
C GLY A 54 2.70 -12.32 11.96
N ASP A 55 2.67 -12.65 13.25
CA ASP A 55 1.68 -13.52 13.85
C ASP A 55 0.45 -12.74 14.32
N TYR A 56 -0.73 -13.37 14.24
CA TYR A 56 -1.99 -12.85 14.79
C TYR A 56 -2.41 -11.45 14.31
N ASN A 57 -2.03 -11.06 13.10
CA ASN A 57 -2.60 -9.87 12.46
C ASN A 57 -4.06 -10.11 12.05
N ASN A 58 -4.91 -9.10 12.19
CA ASN A 58 -6.31 -9.12 11.74
C ASN A 58 -6.63 -7.87 10.88
N ALA A 59 -7.40 -8.08 9.82
CA ALA A 59 -7.90 -7.03 8.96
C ALA A 59 -9.34 -7.33 8.53
N GLU A 60 -10.28 -6.53 9.02
CA GLU A 60 -11.71 -6.64 8.71
C GLU A 60 -12.15 -5.45 7.88
N LEU A 61 -12.62 -5.73 6.66
CA LEU A 61 -13.00 -4.73 5.68
C LEU A 61 -14.48 -4.89 5.30
N SER A 62 -15.26 -3.82 5.45
CA SER A 62 -16.63 -3.71 4.96
C SER A 62 -16.69 -2.59 3.94
N LEU A 63 -16.53 -2.93 2.66
CA LEU A 63 -16.32 -1.99 1.55
C LEU A 63 -17.55 -1.90 0.64
N ASN A 64 -17.77 -0.72 0.04
CA ASN A 64 -18.67 -0.59 -1.11
C ASN A 64 -17.96 -1.05 -2.41
N THR A 65 -18.68 -1.10 -3.53
CA THR A 65 -18.13 -1.55 -4.84
C THR A 65 -17.14 -0.57 -5.48
N ARG A 66 -17.00 0.64 -4.93
CA ARG A 66 -16.16 1.74 -5.43
C ARG A 66 -15.03 2.10 -4.46
N THR A 67 -14.75 1.25 -3.48
CA THR A 67 -13.67 1.46 -2.51
C THR A 67 -12.49 0.56 -2.86
N ASN A 68 -11.32 1.18 -3.01
CA ASN A 68 -10.06 0.48 -3.15
C ASN A 68 -9.19 0.81 -1.94
N ILE A 69 -8.76 -0.22 -1.21
CA ILE A 69 -7.89 -0.06 -0.05
C ILE A 69 -6.69 -0.99 -0.14
N ILE A 70 -5.52 -0.45 0.15
CA ILE A 70 -4.31 -1.25 0.30
C ILE A 70 -3.91 -1.26 1.78
N VAL A 71 -3.77 -2.44 2.35
CA VAL A 71 -3.44 -2.67 3.76
C VAL A 71 -2.11 -3.40 3.85
N ARG A 72 -1.22 -2.90 4.70
CA ARG A 72 0.04 -3.55 5.04
C ARG A 72 0.23 -3.58 6.55
N GLN A 73 0.33 -4.76 7.13
CA GLN A 73 0.63 -4.97 8.55
C GLN A 73 1.96 -5.70 8.67
N LEU A 74 2.95 -5.06 9.32
CA LEU A 74 4.32 -5.53 9.48
C LEU A 74 4.66 -5.60 10.98
N GLY A 75 4.62 -6.81 11.54
CA GLY A 75 4.74 -7.09 12.97
C GLY A 75 3.57 -7.96 13.46
N ASP A 76 3.50 -8.19 14.76
CA ASP A 76 2.55 -9.12 15.35
C ASP A 76 1.35 -8.38 15.97
N PHE A 77 0.20 -9.05 16.04
CA PHE A 77 -1.02 -8.57 16.73
C PHE A 77 -1.57 -7.23 16.24
N ASN A 78 -1.30 -6.82 14.99
CA ASN A 78 -1.92 -5.61 14.44
C ASN A 78 -3.38 -5.89 14.05
N THR A 79 -4.27 -4.96 14.36
CA THR A 79 -5.70 -5.07 14.06
C THR A 79 -6.17 -3.87 13.24
N LEU A 80 -6.87 -4.14 12.14
CA LEU A 80 -7.53 -3.14 11.31
C LEU A 80 -9.03 -3.43 11.22
N TYR A 81 -9.85 -2.40 11.47
CA TYR A 81 -11.26 -2.35 11.09
C TYR A 81 -11.46 -1.20 10.11
N PHE A 82 -11.99 -1.49 8.92
CA PHE A 82 -12.28 -0.47 7.91
C PHE A 82 -13.71 -0.63 7.37
N ILE A 83 -14.56 0.36 7.63
CA ILE A 83 -15.97 0.33 7.26
C ILE A 83 -16.31 1.54 6.37
N ASN A 84 -16.63 1.24 5.11
CA ASN A 84 -17.04 2.20 4.07
C ASN A 84 -18.20 1.65 3.19
N SER A 85 -18.96 0.67 3.68
CA SER A 85 -20.03 0.03 2.91
C SER A 85 -21.33 0.85 2.84
N PHE A 86 -21.49 1.86 3.68
CA PHE A 86 -22.74 2.62 3.84
C PHE A 86 -22.86 3.84 2.95
N THR A 87 -21.83 4.15 2.17
CA THR A 87 -21.86 5.21 1.18
C THR A 87 -21.50 4.65 -0.17
N ASP A 88 -21.93 5.36 -1.19
CA ASP A 88 -21.67 5.09 -2.59
C ASP A 88 -20.46 5.87 -3.10
N LYS A 89 -19.79 6.64 -2.23
CA LYS A 89 -18.67 7.47 -2.65
C LYS A 89 -17.46 6.61 -3.03
N GLU A 90 -16.81 6.95 -4.14
CA GLU A 90 -15.50 6.41 -4.47
C GLU A 90 -14.51 6.76 -3.36
N THR A 91 -13.67 5.82 -2.97
CA THR A 91 -12.67 6.06 -1.93
C THR A 91 -11.44 5.23 -2.21
N LYS A 92 -10.28 5.90 -2.21
CA LYS A 92 -8.97 5.24 -2.23
C LYS A 92 -8.28 5.43 -0.90
N ALA A 93 -7.82 4.34 -0.28
CA ALA A 93 -7.14 4.39 1.00
C ALA A 93 -5.87 3.53 1.01
N ALA A 94 -4.86 3.95 1.75
CA ALA A 94 -3.68 3.13 2.04
C ALA A 94 -3.42 3.13 3.55
N ILE A 95 -3.28 1.95 4.14
CA ILE A 95 -3.04 1.80 5.58
C ILE A 95 -1.80 0.93 5.77
N THR A 96 -0.82 1.46 6.48
CA THR A 96 0.39 0.73 6.87
C THR A 96 0.55 0.78 8.39
N ALA A 97 0.69 -0.38 9.01
CA ALA A 97 1.07 -0.54 10.41
C ALA A 97 2.43 -1.25 10.47
N GLN A 98 3.42 -0.62 11.07
CA GLN A 98 4.76 -1.16 11.30
C GLN A 98 5.07 -1.15 12.80
N GLY A 99 5.16 -2.34 13.40
CA GLY A 99 5.29 -2.56 14.84
C GLY A 99 4.25 -3.56 15.34
N ASN A 100 4.17 -3.71 16.64
CA ASN A 100 3.33 -4.72 17.28
C ASN A 100 2.13 -4.10 18.01
N ASN A 101 1.02 -4.85 18.06
CA ASN A 101 -0.16 -4.50 18.84
C ASN A 101 -0.73 -3.11 18.48
N ASN A 102 -0.76 -2.76 17.19
CA ASN A 102 -1.39 -1.53 16.73
C ASN A 102 -2.86 -1.77 16.35
N ILE A 103 -3.72 -0.82 16.69
CA ILE A 103 -5.15 -0.87 16.39
C ILE A 103 -5.48 0.31 15.48
N ILE A 104 -6.09 0.03 14.34
CA ILE A 104 -6.56 1.05 13.40
C ILE A 104 -8.04 0.80 13.16
N ASP A 105 -8.88 1.77 13.45
CA ASP A 105 -10.33 1.71 13.22
C ASP A 105 -10.78 2.93 12.42
N VAL A 106 -11.22 2.69 11.20
CA VAL A 106 -11.72 3.70 10.27
C VAL A 106 -13.16 3.34 9.91
N THR A 107 -14.08 4.26 10.19
CA THR A 107 -15.49 4.13 9.80
C THR A 107 -15.91 5.44 9.15
N GLY A 108 -16.48 5.38 7.95
CA GLY A 108 -16.87 6.60 7.24
C GLY A 108 -16.11 6.85 5.97
N SER A 109 -16.78 7.57 5.07
CA SER A 109 -16.13 8.23 3.96
C SER A 109 -16.81 9.55 3.62
N ASN A 110 -16.01 10.61 3.59
CA ASN A 110 -16.38 11.95 3.15
C ASN A 110 -15.29 12.50 2.19
N SER A 111 -15.12 13.81 2.04
CA SER A 111 -14.09 14.38 1.15
C SER A 111 -12.66 14.24 1.68
N ILE A 112 -12.47 13.96 2.98
CA ILE A 112 -11.17 13.85 3.62
C ILE A 112 -10.58 12.44 3.47
N SER A 113 -11.45 11.43 3.40
CA SER A 113 -11.05 10.02 3.27
C SER A 113 -10.58 9.62 1.89
N ASP A 114 -10.88 10.41 0.85
CA ASP A 114 -10.45 10.09 -0.51
C ASP A 114 -8.95 10.34 -0.70
N GLY A 115 -8.22 9.30 -1.09
CA GLY A 115 -6.77 9.31 -1.20
C GLY A 115 -6.03 9.23 0.14
N ILE A 116 -6.72 8.91 1.24
CA ILE A 116 -6.11 8.95 2.58
C ILE A 116 -5.00 7.91 2.73
N GLN A 117 -3.93 8.30 3.42
CA GLN A 117 -2.84 7.41 3.79
C GLN A 117 -2.59 7.47 5.30
N ILE A 118 -2.69 6.31 5.95
CA ILE A 118 -2.45 6.16 7.39
C ILE A 118 -1.18 5.32 7.54
N ASN A 119 -0.14 5.91 8.16
CA ASN A 119 1.10 5.20 8.47
C ASN A 119 1.34 5.24 9.97
N VAL A 120 1.29 4.07 10.60
CA VAL A 120 1.53 3.87 12.03
C VAL A 120 2.87 3.18 12.20
N LYS A 121 3.79 3.81 12.93
CA LYS A 121 5.11 3.24 13.24
C LYS A 121 5.34 3.14 14.75
N GLY A 122 5.85 1.99 15.18
CA GLY A 122 6.11 1.64 16.57
C GLY A 122 4.99 0.78 17.17
N ASP A 123 5.11 0.48 18.46
CA ASP A 123 4.21 -0.47 19.12
C ASP A 123 3.10 0.22 19.91
N ASN A 124 2.00 -0.50 20.15
CA ASN A 124 0.89 -0.10 21.01
C ASN A 124 0.25 1.24 20.61
N LYS A 125 0.09 1.49 19.31
CA LYS A 125 -0.59 2.68 18.80
C LYS A 125 -2.04 2.39 18.48
N THR A 126 -2.90 3.34 18.78
CA THR A 126 -4.31 3.30 18.37
C THR A 126 -4.62 4.50 17.50
N VAL A 127 -5.19 4.24 16.31
CA VAL A 127 -5.74 5.25 15.42
C VAL A 127 -7.22 5.01 15.29
N PHE A 128 -8.01 6.05 15.57
CA PHE A 128 -9.46 6.02 15.47
C PHE A 128 -9.93 7.16 14.57
N MET A 129 -10.67 6.83 13.51
CA MET A 129 -11.14 7.78 12.52
C MET A 129 -12.62 7.59 12.22
N ARG A 130 -13.36 8.70 12.22
CA ARG A 130 -14.78 8.76 11.91
C ARG A 130 -15.04 9.87 10.91
N ASN A 131 -15.53 9.50 9.71
CA ASN A 131 -15.77 10.42 8.61
C ASN A 131 -17.25 10.36 8.18
N TYR A 132 -18.05 11.30 8.68
CA TYR A 132 -19.45 11.47 8.28
C TYR A 132 -19.59 12.54 7.19
#